data_AF-A0A7G9YYF0-F1
#
_entry.id   AF-A0A7G9YYF0-F1
#
_cell.length_a   1.000
_cell.length_b   1.000
_cell.length_c   1.000
_cell.angle_alpha   90.00
_cell.angle_beta   90.00
_cell.angle_gamma   90.00
#
_symmetry.space_group_name_H-M   'P 1'
#
loop_
_entity.id
_entity.type
_entity.pdbx_description
1 polymer ?
#
loop_
_entity_poly.entity_id
_entity_poly.type
_entity_poly.pdbx_seq_one_letter_code
_entity_poly.pdbx_strand_id
1 'polypeptide(L)'
;MTEKSEIDREVLDDAYRRGSDYLMRYACAPGVFAAVMDTLGYEDDPAVNDVWKATVGLIGGTGNMAIGTCGAMAGAAMAISYSFGLKKGEPEDMMKMLNVTSVVAEVGKKMQEKYGHIQCQEVQFHLLGKSYRFTNPEAMQEFMTLSSEDPACKEVTGDIARWTVMKILEHNPDFSKRK
;
A
#
# COMPACT_ATOMS: atom_id res chain seq x y z
N MET A 1 -12.41 25.04 15.99
CA MET A 1 -11.00 24.81 15.63
C MET A 1 -10.59 23.55 16.34
N THR A 2 -10.91 22.40 15.77
CA THR A 2 -10.59 21.09 16.36
C THR A 2 -9.08 20.91 16.34
N GLU A 3 -8.53 20.59 17.51
CA GLU A 3 -7.12 20.25 17.70
C GLU A 3 -6.72 19.19 16.67
N LYS A 4 -5.64 19.46 15.93
CA LYS A 4 -4.99 18.48 15.08
C LYS A 4 -4.52 17.39 16.03
N SER A 5 -5.29 16.30 16.18
CA SER A 5 -4.89 15.17 17.02
C SER A 5 -3.50 14.75 16.58
N GLU A 6 -2.53 14.80 17.48
CA GLU A 6 -1.20 14.30 17.20
C GLU A 6 -1.36 12.83 16.80
N ILE A 7 -1.06 12.49 15.55
CA ILE A 7 -1.21 11.12 15.06
C ILE A 7 -0.25 10.27 15.88
N ASP A 8 -0.81 9.32 16.62
CA ASP A 8 -0.05 8.49 17.53
C ASP A 8 1.06 7.76 16.78
N ARG A 9 2.31 8.00 17.23
CA ARG A 9 3.49 7.37 16.69
C ARG A 9 3.41 5.85 16.77
N GLU A 10 2.78 5.32 17.82
CA GLU A 10 2.59 3.88 17.99
C GLU A 10 1.72 3.29 16.86
N VAL A 11 0.67 4.00 16.43
CA VAL A 11 -0.17 3.58 15.30
C VAL A 11 0.63 3.56 14.00
N LEU A 12 1.49 4.56 13.78
CA LEU A 12 2.34 4.64 12.59
C LEU A 12 3.47 3.60 12.59
N ASP A 13 3.98 3.24 13.77
CA ASP A 13 4.98 2.19 13.94
C ASP A 13 4.37 0.80 13.75
N ASP A 14 3.13 0.58 14.21
CA ASP A 14 2.39 -0.66 13.94
C ASP A 14 2.07 -0.82 12.44
N ALA A 15 1.65 0.25 11.76
CA ALA A 15 1.44 0.27 10.31
C ALA A 15 2.69 -0.17 9.55
N TYR A 16 3.85 0.40 9.92
CA TYR A 16 5.14 0.04 9.31
C TYR A 16 5.45 -1.44 9.53
N ARG A 17 5.38 -1.88 10.80
CA ARG A 17 5.69 -3.27 11.18
C ARG A 17 4.80 -4.26 10.43
N ARG A 18 3.47 -4.05 10.43
CA ARG A 18 2.53 -4.90 9.69
C ARG A 18 2.82 -4.88 8.19
N GLY A 19 3.09 -3.71 7.60
CA GLY A 19 3.43 -3.61 6.18
C GLY A 19 4.68 -4.39 5.80
N SER A 20 5.72 -4.34 6.63
CA SER A 20 6.94 -5.13 6.44
C SER A 20 6.69 -6.63 6.65
N ASP A 21 5.96 -7.02 7.69
CA ASP A 21 5.70 -8.42 8.04
C ASP A 21 4.79 -9.11 7.01
N TYR A 22 3.77 -8.40 6.52
CA TYR A 22 2.75 -8.95 5.64
C TYR A 22 3.26 -9.17 4.21
N LEU A 23 4.37 -8.55 3.82
CA LEU A 23 5.00 -8.81 2.52
C LEU A 23 5.27 -10.30 2.32
N MET A 24 5.83 -10.98 3.32
CA MET A 24 6.15 -12.41 3.19
C MET A 24 4.93 -13.32 3.33
N ARG A 25 3.86 -12.83 3.96
CA ARG A 25 2.63 -13.61 4.16
C ARG A 25 1.71 -13.52 2.95
N TYR A 26 1.60 -12.33 2.36
CA TYR A 26 0.55 -12.01 1.40
C TYR A 26 1.09 -11.43 0.08
N ALA A 27 2.38 -11.10 -0.01
CA ALA A 27 2.98 -10.27 -1.06
C ALA A 27 2.63 -8.77 -0.95
N CYS A 28 3.01 -7.97 -1.95
CA CYS A 28 3.03 -6.52 -1.88
C CYS A 28 1.64 -5.84 -1.75
N ALA A 29 0.79 -5.87 -2.79
CA ALA A 29 -0.50 -5.19 -2.79
C ALA A 29 -1.47 -5.65 -1.69
N PRO A 30 -1.79 -6.96 -1.58
CA PRO A 30 -2.57 -7.50 -0.46
C PRO A 30 -1.93 -7.25 0.90
N GLY A 31 -0.59 -7.33 1.01
CA GLY A 31 0.11 -7.10 2.28
C GLY A 31 -0.04 -5.66 2.78
N VAL A 32 0.16 -4.67 1.91
CA VAL A 32 -0.01 -3.26 2.28
C VAL A 32 -1.48 -2.93 2.56
N PHE A 33 -2.41 -3.40 1.72
CA PHE A 33 -3.83 -3.18 1.98
C PHE A 33 -4.25 -3.74 3.35
N ALA A 34 -3.93 -5.02 3.63
CA ALA A 34 -4.22 -5.62 4.94
C ALA A 34 -3.52 -4.87 6.09
N ALA A 35 -2.24 -4.51 5.94
CA ALA A 35 -1.51 -3.82 6.99
C ALA A 35 -2.17 -2.49 7.38
N VAL A 36 -2.61 -1.70 6.39
CA VAL A 36 -3.32 -0.44 6.63
C VAL A 36 -4.66 -0.68 7.32
N MET A 37 -5.45 -1.62 6.79
CA MET A 37 -6.80 -1.88 7.29
C MET A 37 -6.79 -2.49 8.70
N ASP A 38 -5.91 -3.44 8.98
CA ASP A 38 -5.74 -4.04 10.30
C ASP A 38 -5.22 -3.02 11.33
N THR A 39 -4.29 -2.14 10.90
CA THR A 39 -3.83 -1.05 11.76
C THR A 39 -4.99 -0.13 12.14
N LEU A 40 -5.95 0.08 11.25
CA LEU A 40 -7.12 0.94 11.51
C LEU A 40 -8.30 0.18 12.14
N GLY A 41 -8.11 -1.10 12.52
CA GLY A 41 -9.09 -1.90 13.25
C GLY A 41 -10.12 -2.62 12.38
N TYR A 42 -9.78 -2.97 11.14
CA TYR A 42 -10.68 -3.63 10.18
C TYR A 42 -10.33 -5.10 9.87
N GLU A 43 -9.46 -5.74 10.66
CA GLU A 43 -8.96 -7.10 10.42
C GLU A 43 -10.09 -8.13 10.20
N ASP A 44 -11.18 -8.01 10.95
CA ASP A 44 -12.34 -8.92 10.87
C ASP A 44 -13.50 -8.39 10.00
N ASP A 45 -13.33 -7.29 9.27
CA ASP A 45 -14.42 -6.68 8.49
C ASP A 45 -14.68 -7.47 7.18
N PRO A 46 -15.87 -8.06 6.97
CA PRO A 46 -16.11 -8.90 5.79
C PRO A 46 -15.97 -8.14 4.46
N ALA A 47 -16.37 -6.87 4.41
CA ALA A 47 -16.26 -6.08 3.20
C ALA A 47 -14.79 -5.78 2.85
N VAL A 48 -13.95 -5.56 3.87
CA VAL A 48 -12.50 -5.37 3.71
C VAL A 48 -11.85 -6.65 3.20
N ASN A 49 -12.27 -7.81 3.69
CA ASN A 49 -11.80 -9.10 3.20
C ASN A 49 -12.13 -9.33 1.71
N ASP A 50 -13.32 -8.92 1.24
CA ASP A 50 -13.66 -9.01 -0.18
C ASP A 50 -12.85 -8.06 -1.05
N VAL A 51 -12.56 -6.84 -0.58
CA VAL A 51 -11.67 -5.90 -1.26
C VAL A 51 -10.23 -6.42 -1.28
N TRP A 52 -9.76 -7.02 -0.18
CA TRP A 52 -8.42 -7.61 -0.10
C TRP A 52 -8.21 -8.67 -1.19
N LYS A 53 -9.19 -9.54 -1.45
CA LYS A 53 -9.10 -10.54 -2.54
C LYS A 53 -8.85 -9.90 -3.91
N ALA A 54 -9.45 -8.74 -4.16
CA ALA A 54 -9.28 -8.02 -5.42
C ALA A 54 -7.87 -7.42 -5.60
N THR A 55 -7.11 -7.25 -4.51
CA THR A 55 -5.73 -6.74 -4.57
C THR A 55 -4.72 -7.76 -5.14
N VAL A 56 -5.05 -9.06 -5.10
CA VAL A 56 -4.12 -10.15 -5.46
C VAL A 56 -3.64 -10.04 -6.92
N GLY A 57 -4.52 -9.61 -7.83
CA GLY A 57 -4.15 -9.40 -9.24
C GLY A 57 -3.11 -8.29 -9.45
N LEU A 58 -2.88 -7.44 -8.44
CA LEU A 58 -1.96 -6.30 -8.50
C LEU A 58 -0.53 -6.65 -8.03
N ILE A 59 -0.31 -7.90 -7.61
CA ILE A 59 1.00 -8.40 -7.17
C ILE A 59 2.03 -8.28 -8.30
N GLY A 60 3.27 -7.95 -7.92
CA GLY A 60 4.40 -7.92 -8.85
C GLY A 60 4.28 -6.82 -9.91
N GLY A 61 3.58 -5.74 -9.57
CA GLY A 61 3.32 -4.62 -10.46
C GLY A 61 2.32 -5.00 -11.55
N THR A 62 1.12 -5.33 -11.10
CA THR A 62 -0.03 -5.91 -11.82
C THR A 62 0.34 -7.12 -12.65
N GLY A 63 0.08 -8.26 -12.02
CA GLY A 63 0.18 -9.58 -12.60
C GLY A 63 1.60 -9.97 -12.92
N ASN A 64 2.56 -9.71 -12.02
CA ASN A 64 3.93 -10.22 -12.15
C ASN A 64 4.73 -9.72 -13.37
N MET A 65 4.20 -8.72 -14.10
CA MET A 65 4.85 -8.17 -15.28
C MET A 65 5.94 -7.14 -14.96
N ALA A 66 5.99 -6.64 -13.72
CA ALA A 66 6.88 -5.57 -13.23
C ALA A 66 6.73 -4.19 -13.90
N ILE A 67 6.05 -4.09 -15.05
CA ILE A 67 5.87 -2.84 -15.80
C ILE A 67 4.66 -2.02 -15.34
N GLY A 68 3.88 -2.51 -14.38
CA GLY A 68 2.76 -1.78 -13.77
C GLY A 68 3.16 -1.00 -12.51
N THR A 69 2.17 -0.31 -11.95
CA THR A 69 2.27 0.34 -10.62
C THR A 69 2.73 -0.66 -9.58
N CYS A 70 3.71 -0.29 -8.75
CA CYS A 70 4.18 -1.10 -7.64
C CYS A 70 3.02 -1.59 -6.78
N GLY A 71 3.01 -2.88 -6.44
CA GLY A 71 1.91 -3.47 -5.69
C GLY A 71 1.67 -2.77 -4.35
N ALA A 72 2.73 -2.35 -3.64
CA ALA A 72 2.60 -1.58 -2.41
C ALA A 72 1.79 -0.29 -2.63
N MET A 73 2.11 0.47 -3.67
CA MET A 73 1.41 1.70 -4.04
C MET A 73 -0.04 1.43 -4.46
N ALA A 74 -0.28 0.33 -5.18
CA ALA A 74 -1.62 -0.07 -5.59
C ALA A 74 -2.50 -0.44 -4.37
N GLY A 75 -1.97 -1.20 -3.42
CA GLY A 75 -2.65 -1.53 -2.16
C GLY A 75 -2.97 -0.29 -1.32
N ALA A 76 -2.03 0.65 -1.23
CA ALA A 76 -2.25 1.94 -0.57
C ALA A 76 -3.37 2.76 -1.23
N ALA A 77 -3.36 2.86 -2.56
CA ALA A 77 -4.40 3.57 -3.30
C ALA A 77 -5.78 2.96 -3.06
N MET A 78 -5.87 1.64 -2.98
CA MET A 78 -7.11 0.94 -2.65
C MET A 78 -7.57 1.22 -1.21
N ALA A 79 -6.67 1.23 -0.23
CA ALA A 79 -7.02 1.51 1.17
C ALA A 79 -7.52 2.96 1.35
N ILE A 80 -6.86 3.94 0.73
CA ILE A 80 -7.30 5.35 0.73
C ILE A 80 -8.69 5.47 0.08
N SER A 81 -8.88 4.83 -1.08
CA SER A 81 -10.16 4.84 -1.79
C SER A 81 -11.27 4.18 -0.98
N TYR A 82 -10.96 3.11 -0.24
CA TYR A 82 -11.92 2.45 0.64
C TYR A 82 -12.32 3.34 1.83
N SER A 83 -11.39 4.15 2.35
CA SER A 83 -11.63 5.00 3.52
C SER A 83 -12.60 6.15 3.27
N PHE A 84 -12.37 6.95 2.22
CA PHE A 84 -13.17 8.16 1.97
C PHE A 84 -13.49 8.39 0.48
N GLY A 85 -13.43 7.33 -0.34
CA GLY A 85 -13.80 7.38 -1.75
C GLY A 85 -15.31 7.38 -2.03
N LEU A 86 -15.65 7.43 -3.32
CA LEU A 86 -17.03 7.39 -3.79
C LEU A 86 -17.61 5.98 -3.70
N LYS A 87 -18.90 5.89 -3.36
CA LYS A 87 -19.64 4.64 -3.50
C LYS A 87 -20.35 4.62 -4.85
N LYS A 88 -20.38 3.45 -5.47
CA LYS A 88 -21.14 3.25 -6.72
C LYS A 88 -22.61 3.58 -6.48
N GLY A 89 -23.17 4.48 -7.28
CA GLY A 89 -24.55 4.95 -7.16
C GLY A 89 -24.73 6.24 -6.35
N GLU A 90 -23.67 6.77 -5.71
CA GLU A 90 -23.66 8.16 -5.24
C GLU A 90 -23.65 9.12 -6.45
N PRO A 91 -24.21 10.34 -6.32
CA PRO A 91 -24.06 11.38 -7.32
C PRO A 91 -22.58 11.63 -7.65
N GLU A 92 -22.32 12.06 -8.89
CA GLU A 92 -20.96 12.44 -9.29
C GLU A 92 -20.45 13.58 -8.41
N ASP A 93 -19.34 13.35 -7.73
CA ASP A 93 -18.63 14.35 -6.92
C ASP A 93 -17.16 14.38 -7.35
N MET A 94 -16.88 15.29 -8.27
CA MET A 94 -15.54 15.52 -8.81
C MET A 94 -14.55 15.95 -7.72
N MET A 95 -14.98 16.72 -6.73
CA MET A 95 -14.09 17.19 -5.67
C MET A 95 -13.65 16.03 -4.77
N LYS A 96 -14.55 15.10 -4.47
CA LYS A 96 -14.20 13.88 -3.72
C LYS A 96 -13.27 12.96 -4.51
N MET A 97 -13.46 12.82 -5.83
CA MET A 97 -12.51 12.08 -6.68
C MET A 97 -11.13 12.74 -6.71
N LEU A 98 -11.08 14.06 -6.88
CA LEU A 98 -9.82 14.81 -6.87
C LEU A 98 -9.12 14.71 -5.52
N ASN A 99 -9.85 14.76 -4.40
CA ASN A 99 -9.30 14.58 -3.07
C ASN A 99 -8.67 13.18 -2.86
N VAL A 100 -9.36 12.11 -3.26
CA VAL A 100 -8.78 10.75 -3.18
C VAL A 100 -7.50 10.67 -4.02
N THR A 101 -7.56 11.10 -5.28
CA THR A 101 -6.41 11.01 -6.19
C THR A 101 -5.25 11.90 -5.75
N SER A 102 -5.49 13.07 -5.17
CA SER A 102 -4.44 13.93 -4.62
C SER A 102 -3.76 13.28 -3.41
N VAL A 103 -4.52 12.69 -2.49
CA VAL A 103 -3.93 12.01 -1.31
C VAL A 103 -3.10 10.80 -1.71
N VAL A 104 -3.56 10.02 -2.69
CA VAL A 104 -2.78 8.92 -3.27
C VAL A 104 -1.50 9.45 -3.92
N ALA A 105 -1.58 10.59 -4.63
CA ALA A 105 -0.41 11.21 -5.25
C ALA A 105 0.61 11.72 -4.22
N GLU A 106 0.20 12.15 -3.03
CA GLU A 106 1.11 12.53 -1.95
C GLU A 106 1.92 11.33 -1.41
N VAL A 107 1.28 10.17 -1.24
CA VAL A 107 1.98 8.92 -0.89
C VAL A 107 2.92 8.51 -2.03
N GLY A 108 2.45 8.60 -3.28
CA GLY A 108 3.25 8.33 -4.47
C GLY A 108 4.48 9.24 -4.57
N LYS A 109 4.35 10.52 -4.25
CA LYS A 109 5.47 11.46 -4.24
C LYS A 109 6.53 11.07 -3.21
N LYS A 110 6.13 10.74 -1.98
CA LYS A 110 7.06 10.22 -0.95
C LYS A 110 7.75 8.94 -1.42
N MET A 111 7.02 8.07 -2.11
CA MET A 111 7.58 6.86 -2.71
C MET A 111 8.63 7.19 -3.78
N GLN A 112 8.36 8.16 -4.66
CA GLN A 112 9.34 8.59 -5.68
C GLN A 112 10.58 9.22 -5.05
N GLU A 113 10.40 10.05 -4.02
CA GLU A 113 11.50 10.71 -3.32
C GLU A 113 12.44 9.69 -2.66
N LYS A 114 11.90 8.60 -2.07
CA LYS A 114 12.70 7.60 -1.37
C LYS A 114 13.15 6.42 -2.26
N TYR A 115 12.31 5.99 -3.20
CA TYR A 115 12.48 4.75 -3.97
C TYR A 115 12.54 4.98 -5.50
N GLY A 116 12.63 6.24 -5.93
CA GLY A 116 12.86 6.65 -7.32
C GLY A 116 11.61 6.70 -8.20
N HIS A 117 10.64 5.80 -8.03
CA HIS A 117 9.45 5.75 -8.87
C HIS A 117 8.24 5.10 -8.18
N ILE A 118 7.06 5.12 -8.81
CA ILE A 118 5.88 4.33 -8.42
C ILE A 118 5.72 3.03 -9.23
N GLN A 119 6.57 2.78 -10.22
CA GLN A 119 6.48 1.63 -11.13
C GLN A 119 7.37 0.52 -10.59
N CYS A 120 6.88 -0.71 -10.56
CA CYS A 120 7.55 -1.81 -9.87
C CYS A 120 8.96 -2.05 -10.41
N GLN A 121 9.15 -2.04 -11.72
CA GLN A 121 10.45 -2.21 -12.38
C GLN A 121 11.46 -1.15 -11.94
N GLU A 122 11.07 0.11 -11.95
CA GLU A 122 11.96 1.23 -11.60
C GLU A 122 12.34 1.20 -10.11
N VAL A 123 11.40 0.80 -9.24
CA VAL A 123 11.66 0.58 -7.81
C VAL A 123 12.66 -0.57 -7.61
N GLN A 124 12.50 -1.67 -8.37
CA GLN A 124 13.45 -2.79 -8.29
C GLN A 124 14.84 -2.38 -8.78
N PHE A 125 14.95 -1.60 -9.86
CA PHE A 125 16.24 -1.07 -10.29
C PHE A 125 16.88 -0.16 -9.23
N HIS A 126 16.08 0.70 -8.59
CA HIS A 126 16.57 1.56 -7.51
C HIS A 126 17.11 0.76 -6.32
N LEU A 127 16.41 -0.30 -5.90
CA LEU A 127 16.76 -1.09 -4.72
C LEU A 127 17.85 -2.14 -4.99
N LEU A 128 17.81 -2.78 -6.16
CA LEU A 128 18.56 -4.00 -6.45
C LEU A 128 19.55 -3.86 -7.60
N GLY A 129 19.53 -2.74 -8.34
CA GLY A 129 20.27 -2.59 -9.59
C GLY A 129 19.77 -3.47 -10.74
N LYS A 130 18.68 -4.22 -10.52
CA LYS A 130 18.06 -5.14 -11.48
C LYS A 130 16.56 -5.24 -11.25
N SER A 131 15.81 -5.41 -12.33
CA SER A 131 14.37 -5.71 -12.28
C SER A 131 14.10 -7.15 -12.73
N TYR A 132 13.08 -7.74 -12.10
CA TYR A 132 12.64 -9.12 -12.30
C TYR A 132 11.21 -9.12 -12.83
N ARG A 133 11.00 -9.80 -13.96
CA ARG A 133 9.67 -10.15 -14.45
C ARG A 133 9.30 -11.50 -13.86
N PHE A 134 8.38 -11.51 -12.91
CA PHE A 134 8.01 -12.72 -12.19
C PHE A 134 7.18 -13.70 -13.04
N THR A 135 6.82 -13.33 -14.27
CA THR A 135 6.30 -14.26 -15.29
C THR A 135 7.40 -15.18 -15.87
N ASN A 136 8.68 -14.85 -15.69
CA ASN A 136 9.80 -15.75 -15.98
C ASN A 136 10.14 -16.56 -14.71
N PRO A 137 10.01 -17.89 -14.72
CA PRO A 137 10.31 -18.74 -13.57
C PRO A 137 11.74 -18.61 -13.03
N GLU A 138 12.74 -18.44 -13.90
CA GLU A 138 14.14 -18.29 -13.48
C GLU A 138 14.34 -16.96 -12.73
N ALA A 139 13.78 -15.88 -13.25
CA ALA A 139 13.83 -14.56 -12.60
C ALA A 139 13.07 -14.57 -11.27
N MET A 140 11.94 -15.28 -11.20
CA MET A 140 11.18 -15.46 -9.96
C MET A 140 12.00 -16.22 -8.92
N GLN A 141 12.66 -17.33 -9.30
CA GLN A 141 13.49 -18.11 -8.40
C GLN A 141 14.71 -17.32 -7.91
N GLU A 142 15.36 -16.58 -8.80
CA GLU A 142 16.48 -15.69 -8.45
C GLU A 142 16.04 -14.65 -7.41
N PHE A 143 14.92 -13.97 -7.66
CA PHE A 143 14.37 -12.98 -6.73
C PHE A 143 14.00 -13.57 -5.37
N MET A 144 13.33 -14.74 -5.36
CA MET A 144 12.96 -15.42 -4.11
C MET A 144 14.18 -15.84 -3.30
N THR A 145 15.25 -16.28 -3.96
CA THR A 145 16.51 -16.65 -3.31
C THR A 145 17.16 -15.43 -2.67
N LEU A 146 17.25 -14.32 -3.42
CA LEU A 146 17.79 -13.05 -2.92
C LEU A 146 16.96 -12.48 -1.77
N SER A 147 15.65 -12.68 -1.79
CA SER A 147 14.70 -12.12 -0.81
C SER A 147 14.38 -13.06 0.36
N SER A 148 15.08 -14.18 0.49
CA SER A 148 14.74 -15.24 1.45
C SER A 148 15.07 -14.88 2.90
N GLU A 149 16.19 -14.20 3.14
CA GLU A 149 16.62 -13.76 4.48
C GLU A 149 16.17 -12.32 4.78
N ASP A 150 16.35 -11.41 3.82
CA ASP A 150 15.90 -10.03 3.91
C ASP A 150 15.11 -9.64 2.65
N PRO A 151 13.77 -9.58 2.72
CA PRO A 151 12.96 -9.32 1.53
C PRO A 151 13.23 -7.92 0.97
N ALA A 152 13.65 -7.86 -0.30
CA ALA A 152 14.04 -6.62 -0.98
C ALA A 152 13.03 -5.47 -0.86
N CYS A 153 11.73 -5.78 -0.85
CA CYS A 153 10.66 -4.79 -0.81
C CYS A 153 10.10 -4.54 0.61
N LYS A 154 10.72 -5.09 1.66
CA LYS A 154 10.21 -5.02 3.05
C LYS A 154 10.09 -3.60 3.57
N GLU A 155 11.07 -2.77 3.28
CA GLU A 155 11.06 -1.36 3.68
C GLU A 155 10.00 -0.58 2.90
N VAL A 156 9.87 -0.86 1.59
CA VAL A 156 8.86 -0.24 0.73
C VAL A 156 7.46 -0.51 1.26
N THR A 157 7.11 -1.76 1.56
CA THR A 157 5.76 -2.09 2.05
C THR A 157 5.49 -1.50 3.43
N GLY A 158 6.48 -1.49 4.33
CA GLY A 158 6.35 -0.87 5.65
C GLY A 158 6.13 0.64 5.56
N ASP A 159 6.97 1.35 4.81
CA ASP A 159 6.84 2.79 4.65
C ASP A 159 5.53 3.19 3.99
N ILE A 160 5.15 2.49 2.92
CA ILE A 160 3.92 2.79 2.20
C ILE A 160 2.71 2.56 3.11
N ALA A 161 2.69 1.48 3.91
CA ALA A 161 1.63 1.26 4.88
C ALA A 161 1.56 2.40 5.92
N ARG A 162 2.71 2.80 6.49
CA ARG A 162 2.81 3.92 7.45
C ARG A 162 2.30 5.23 6.86
N TRP A 163 2.78 5.62 5.68
CA TRP A 163 2.38 6.87 5.04
C TRP A 163 0.89 6.85 4.68
N THR A 164 0.36 5.70 4.30
CA THR A 164 -1.05 5.54 3.97
C THR A 164 -1.94 5.70 5.21
N VAL A 165 -1.59 5.06 6.33
CA VAL A 165 -2.30 5.24 7.60
C VAL A 165 -2.27 6.69 8.05
N MET A 166 -1.10 7.33 8.00
CA MET A 166 -0.97 8.77 8.30
C MET A 166 -1.94 9.61 7.46
N LYS A 167 -1.97 9.38 6.15
CA LYS A 167 -2.84 10.14 5.24
C LYS A 167 -4.32 9.87 5.45
N ILE A 168 -4.70 8.63 5.76
CA ILE A 168 -6.08 8.31 6.10
C ILE A 168 -6.50 9.06 7.37
N LEU A 169 -5.67 9.06 8.42
CA LEU A 169 -5.98 9.75 9.68
C LEU A 169 -6.02 11.29 9.53
N GLU A 170 -5.19 11.87 8.66
CA GLU A 170 -5.22 13.31 8.35
C GLU A 170 -6.52 13.73 7.63
N HIS A 171 -7.07 12.88 6.76
CA HIS A 171 -8.19 13.23 5.88
C HIS A 171 -9.55 12.67 6.33
N ASN A 172 -9.54 11.57 7.08
CA ASN A 172 -10.72 10.91 7.61
C ASN A 172 -10.40 10.26 8.98
N PRO A 173 -10.17 11.07 10.04
CA PRO A 173 -9.79 10.57 11.35
C PRO A 173 -10.81 9.60 11.96
N ASP A 174 -12.11 9.81 11.70
CA ASP A 174 -13.21 8.98 12.18
C ASP A 174 -13.27 7.59 11.51
N PHE A 175 -12.42 7.35 10.50
CA PHE A 175 -12.30 6.04 9.89
C PHE A 175 -11.64 5.02 10.81
N SER A 176 -10.76 5.45 11.72
CA SER A 176 -10.09 4.51 12.62
C SER A 176 -11.10 3.91 13.62
N LYS A 177 -11.11 2.58 13.73
CA LYS A 177 -11.83 1.86 14.80
C LYS A 177 -11.00 1.68 16.07
N ARG A 178 -9.72 2.09 16.05
CA ARG A 178 -8.89 2.10 17.26
C ARG A 178 -9.39 3.18 18.21
N LYS A 179 -9.64 2.80 19.45
CA LYS A 179 -10.02 3.68 20.56
C LYS A 179 -8.79 4.13 21.33
#